data_AF-A0A7X7FMY3-F1
#
_entry.id   AF-A0A7X7FMY3-F1
#
_cell.length_a   1.000
_cell.length_b   1.000
_cell.length_c   1.000
_cell.angle_alpha   90.00
_cell.angle_beta   90.00
_cell.angle_gamma   90.00
#
_symmetry.space_group_name_H-M   'P 1'
#
loop_
_entity.id
_entity.type
_entity.pdbx_description
1 polymer ?
#
loop_
_entity_poly.entity_id
_entity_poly.type
_entity_poly.pdbx_seq_one_letter_code
_entity_poly.pdbx_strand_id
1 'polypeptide(L)'
;MAKKAGKSGDSAGGGRTSAAARAKAKQTSRKIEDLAEMVVDHAKKRKSPKMEIPIRALSNVKFNPKKAILEMGNAAQTRQF
;
A
#
# COMPACT_ATOMS: atom_id res chain seq x y z
N MET A 1 -10.51 -40.36 32.78
CA MET A 1 -10.73 -40.02 31.36
C MET A 1 -11.36 -38.64 31.28
N ALA A 2 -10.58 -37.57 31.10
CA ALA A 2 -11.09 -36.21 30.96
C ALA A 2 -10.41 -35.57 29.73
N LYS A 3 -11.14 -35.49 28.61
CA LYS A 3 -10.66 -34.86 27.38
C LYS A 3 -11.12 -33.40 27.36
N LYS A 4 -10.31 -32.48 27.87
CA LYS A 4 -10.46 -31.04 27.62
C LYS A 4 -9.52 -30.65 26.47
N ALA A 5 -10.04 -30.69 25.25
CA ALA A 5 -9.36 -30.12 24.10
C ALA A 5 -9.41 -28.59 24.23
N GLY A 6 -8.30 -27.99 24.68
CA GLY A 6 -8.08 -26.56 24.64
C GLY A 6 -7.96 -26.10 23.18
N LYS A 7 -9.02 -25.49 22.66
CA LYS A 7 -8.95 -24.72 21.41
C LYS A 7 -8.18 -23.44 21.72
N SER A 8 -6.89 -23.42 21.41
CA SER A 8 -6.01 -22.28 21.62
C SER A 8 -6.39 -21.14 20.67
N GLY A 9 -7.20 -20.22 21.19
CA GLY A 9 -7.07 -18.77 21.03
C GLY A 9 -6.90 -18.21 19.63
N ASP A 10 -7.98 -18.16 18.85
CA ASP A 10 -8.14 -17.06 17.89
C ASP A 10 -8.61 -15.85 18.71
N SER A 11 -7.67 -14.96 19.04
CA SER A 11 -7.97 -13.70 19.70
C SER A 11 -8.69 -12.79 18.71
N ALA A 12 -9.98 -13.03 18.52
CA ALA A 12 -10.89 -12.12 17.84
C ALA A 12 -11.08 -10.87 18.70
N GLY A 13 -10.07 -10.00 18.71
CA GLY A 13 -10.16 -8.60 19.11
C GLY A 13 -10.98 -7.82 18.09
N GLY A 14 -12.24 -8.22 17.90
CA GLY A 14 -13.17 -7.64 16.94
C GLY A 14 -13.75 -6.33 17.45
N GLY A 15 -12.91 -5.29 17.56
CA GLY A 15 -13.42 -3.92 17.56
C GLY A 15 -14.28 -3.75 16.31
N ARG A 16 -15.52 -3.28 16.46
CA ARG A 16 -16.46 -3.09 15.34
C ARG A 16 -15.89 -2.05 14.38
N THR A 17 -15.04 -2.48 13.46
CA THR A 17 -14.52 -1.63 12.40
C THR A 17 -15.67 -1.25 11.48
N SER A 18 -15.79 0.03 11.16
CA SER A 18 -16.82 0.52 10.26
C SER A 18 -16.72 -0.18 8.90
N ALA A 19 -17.83 -0.28 8.17
CA ALA A 19 -17.84 -0.86 6.82
C ALA A 19 -16.79 -0.18 5.91
N ALA A 20 -16.60 1.13 6.06
CA ALA A 20 -15.56 1.90 5.37
C ALA A 20 -14.13 1.43 5.72
N ALA A 21 -13.86 1.15 7.00
CA ALA A 21 -12.55 0.64 7.42
C ALA A 21 -12.27 -0.76 6.83
N ARG A 22 -13.28 -1.63 6.75
CA ARG A 22 -13.16 -2.95 6.11
C ARG A 22 -12.91 -2.86 4.61
N ALA A 23 -13.62 -1.96 3.92
CA ALA A 23 -13.40 -1.69 2.50
C ALA A 23 -11.97 -1.18 2.23
N LYS A 24 -11.49 -0.25 3.07
CA LYS A 24 -10.11 0.26 3.01
C LYS A 24 -9.09 -0.84 3.27
N ALA A 25 -9.30 -1.69 4.28
CA ALA A 25 -8.41 -2.80 4.57
C ALA A 25 -8.29 -3.78 3.38
N LYS A 26 -9.42 -4.12 2.75
CA LYS A 26 -9.45 -4.94 1.52
C LYS A 26 -8.72 -4.27 0.35
N GLN A 27 -8.81 -2.95 0.21
CA GLN A 27 -8.06 -2.23 -0.81
C GLN A 27 -6.55 -2.24 -0.50
N THR A 28 -6.18 -2.07 0.77
CA THR A 28 -4.78 -2.12 1.20
C THR A 28 -4.18 -3.50 0.98
N SER A 29 -4.90 -4.59 1.30
CA SER A 29 -4.39 -5.95 1.08
C SER A 29 -4.10 -6.20 -0.40
N ARG A 30 -5.00 -5.80 -1.29
CA ARG A 30 -4.80 -5.87 -2.75
C ARG A 30 -3.56 -5.12 -3.20
N LYS A 31 -3.34 -3.89 -2.72
CA LYS A 31 -2.14 -3.11 -3.06
C LYS A 31 -0.83 -3.80 -2.63
N ILE A 32 -0.86 -4.53 -1.51
CA ILE A 32 0.30 -5.30 -1.04
C ILE A 32 0.53 -6.52 -1.93
N GLU A 33 -0.54 -7.22 -2.33
CA GLU A 33 -0.48 -8.34 -3.28
C GLU A 33 0.08 -7.88 -4.64
N ASP A 34 -0.43 -6.77 -5.19
CA ASP A 34 0.03 -6.18 -6.45
C ASP A 34 1.53 -5.81 -6.38
N LEU A 35 1.97 -5.28 -5.24
CA LEU A 35 3.38 -4.95 -5.01
C LEU A 35 4.25 -6.21 -4.99
N ALA A 36 3.79 -7.28 -4.34
CA ALA A 36 4.51 -8.54 -4.30
C ALA A 36 4.63 -9.19 -5.69
N GLU A 37 3.56 -9.15 -6.49
CA GLU A 37 3.55 -9.64 -7.87
C GLU A 37 4.56 -8.88 -8.74
N MET A 38 4.59 -7.54 -8.63
CA MET A 38 5.59 -6.69 -9.30
C MET A 38 7.03 -7.12 -8.96
N VAL A 39 7.33 -7.36 -7.68
CA VAL A 39 8.67 -7.79 -7.25
C VAL A 39 9.04 -9.14 -7.87
N VAL A 40 8.13 -10.11 -7.87
CA VAL A 40 8.34 -11.43 -8.47
C VAL A 40 8.61 -11.31 -9.97
N ASP A 41 7.85 -10.49 -10.69
CA ASP A 41 8.02 -10.28 -12.12
C ASP A 41 9.35 -9.62 -12.48
N HIS A 42 9.80 -8.65 -11.68
CA HIS A 42 11.12 -8.04 -11.83
C HIS A 42 12.24 -9.07 -11.57
N ALA A 43 12.11 -9.88 -10.52
CA ALA A 43 13.06 -10.93 -10.19
C ALA A 43 13.18 -12.00 -11.28
N LYS A 44 12.05 -12.47 -11.85
CA LYS A 44 12.03 -13.39 -13.01
C LYS A 44 12.80 -12.82 -14.21
N LYS A 45 12.70 -11.51 -14.43
CA LYS A 45 13.39 -10.79 -15.51
C LYS A 45 14.86 -10.46 -15.18
N ARG A 46 15.37 -10.90 -14.02
CA ARG A 46 16.71 -10.57 -13.50
C ARG A 46 16.97 -9.06 -13.45
N LYS A 47 15.92 -8.27 -13.20
CA LYS A 47 16.00 -6.81 -13.04
C LYS A 47 15.76 -6.47 -11.58
N SER A 48 16.49 -5.50 -11.05
CA SER A 48 16.21 -4.98 -9.72
C SER A 48 14.77 -4.42 -9.66
N PRO A 49 13.98 -4.78 -8.64
CA PRO A 49 12.68 -4.18 -8.40
C PRO A 49 12.82 -2.66 -8.26
N LYS A 50 11.91 -1.91 -8.89
CA LYS A 50 11.95 -0.44 -8.87
C LYS A 50 10.56 0.16 -8.70
N MET A 51 10.48 1.27 -8.00
CA MET A 51 9.25 2.03 -7.77
C MET A 51 9.45 3.51 -8.11
N GLU A 52 8.46 4.12 -8.73
CA GLU A 52 8.43 5.55 -9.02
C GLU A 52 7.81 6.32 -7.86
N ILE A 53 8.59 7.22 -7.24
CA ILE A 53 8.14 8.04 -6.11
C ILE A 53 8.08 9.51 -6.55
N PRO A 54 6.92 10.20 -6.44
CA PRO A 54 6.81 11.59 -6.86
C PRO A 54 7.77 12.50 -6.09
N ILE A 55 8.47 13.37 -6.82
CA ILE A 55 9.45 14.29 -6.25
C ILE A 55 8.72 15.47 -5.60
N ARG A 56 8.98 15.71 -4.31
CA ARG A 56 8.43 16.84 -3.53
C ARG A 56 9.40 18.03 -3.48
N ALA A 57 9.78 18.52 -4.65
CA ALA A 57 10.62 19.71 -4.80
C ALA A 57 9.81 20.85 -5.45
N LEU A 58 10.17 22.11 -5.18
CA LEU A 58 9.48 23.30 -5.74
C LEU A 58 9.40 23.29 -7.27
N SER A 59 10.38 22.66 -7.94
CA SER A 59 10.40 22.48 -9.40
C SER A 59 9.29 21.56 -9.94
N ASN A 60 8.67 20.74 -9.08
CA ASN A 60 7.59 19.81 -9.44
C ASN A 60 6.25 20.21 -8.79
N VAL A 61 6.06 21.50 -8.50
CA VAL A 61 4.81 22.03 -7.92
C VAL A 61 4.24 23.11 -8.82
N LYS A 62 2.94 23.05 -9.10
CA LYS A 62 2.22 24.10 -9.85
C LYS A 62 1.00 24.54 -9.06
N PHE A 63 0.79 25.86 -8.98
CA PHE A 63 -0.43 26.40 -8.41
C PHE A 63 -1.61 26.20 -9.36
N ASN A 64 -2.69 25.60 -8.85
CA ASN A 64 -3.95 25.47 -9.57
C ASN A 64 -4.91 26.57 -9.09
N PRO A 65 -5.12 27.65 -9.88
CA PRO A 65 -5.94 28.78 -9.47
C PRO A 65 -7.42 28.43 -9.27
N LYS A 66 -7.92 27.38 -9.96
CA LYS A 66 -9.33 26.95 -9.83
C LYS A 66 -9.61 26.30 -8.48
N LYS A 67 -8.61 25.58 -7.94
CA LYS A 67 -8.73 24.87 -6.65
C LYS A 67 -8.05 25.61 -5.50
N ALA A 68 -7.32 26.70 -5.80
CA ALA A 68 -6.49 27.45 -4.85
C ALA A 68 -5.50 26.57 -4.06
N ILE A 69 -4.98 25.50 -4.68
CA ILE A 69 -4.01 24.59 -4.07
C ILE A 69 -2.78 24.38 -4.97
N LEU A 70 -1.69 23.98 -4.34
CA LEU A 70 -0.48 23.52 -5.00
C LEU A 70 -0.64 22.05 -5.39
N GLU A 71 -0.61 21.75 -6.68
CA GLU A 71 -0.66 20.39 -7.21
C GLU A 71 0.75 19.92 -7.56
N MET A 72 1.04 18.65 -7.26
CA MET A 72 2.29 18.02 -7.69
C MET A 72 2.25 17.77 -9.20
N GLY A 73 3.37 18.01 -9.87
CA GLY A 73 3.58 17.62 -11.25
C GLY A 73 3.93 16.14 -11.40
N ASN A 74 4.26 15.75 -12.63
CA ASN A 74 4.48 14.35 -13.01
C ASN A 74 5.90 13.84 -12.73
N ALA A 75 6.81 14.67 -12.20
CA ALA A 75 8.17 14.21 -11.96
C ALA A 75 8.21 13.19 -10.81
N ALA A 76 8.75 12.02 -11.10
CA ALA A 76 8.97 10.95 -10.14
C ALA A 76 10.44 10.51 -10.17
N GLN A 77 10.90 10.01 -9.03
CA GLN A 77 12.21 9.42 -8.86
C GLN A 77 12.06 7.90 -8.80
N THR A 78 12.79 7.21 -9.66
CA THR A 78 12.95 5.76 -9.59
C THR A 78 13.79 5.39 -8.36
N ARG A 79 13.22 4.60 -7.45
CA ARG A 79 13.94 3.96 -6.34
C ARG A 79 14.06 2.47 -6.62
N GLN A 80 15.26 1.93 -6.43
CA GLN A 80 15.57 0.51 -6.59
C GLN A 80 15.84 -0.11 -5.22
N PHE A 81 15.52 -1.39 -5.06
CA PHE A 81 15.75 -2.18 -3.84
C PHE A 81 16.69 -3.36 -4.13
#